data_AF-A0A1H4RQ72-F1
#
_entry.id   AF-A0A1H4RQ72-F1
#
_cell.length_a   1.000
_cell.length_b   1.000
_cell.length_c   1.000
_cell.angle_alpha   90.00
_cell.angle_beta   90.00
_cell.angle_gamma   90.00
#
_symmetry.space_group_name_H-M   'P 1'
#
loop_
_entity.id
_entity.type
_entity.pdbx_description
1 polymer ?
#
loop_
_entity_poly.entity_id
_entity_poly.type
_entity_poly.pdbx_seq_one_letter_code
_entity_poly.pdbx_strand_id
1 'polypeptide(L)'
;MTITELEEHLKNCKDLKNPADNLTEENRDAIISTIFLCNPNVVYMYETTHHNMQKIKVQRQWLFEITKNHKSYDLIVDLSRSKPPSAEIREGIKTFLNDKMNRIYIYIGSNVLLKLAAKFVLYSVFKDMDYSFVSSREEALKLSVNDN
;
A
#
# COMPACT_ATOMS: atom_id res chain seq x y z
N MET A 1 20.23 4.30 6.38
CA MET A 1 19.38 5.42 5.93
C MET A 1 18.73 6.02 7.15
N THR A 2 18.93 7.32 7.39
CA THR A 2 18.41 8.03 8.56
C THR A 2 16.95 8.45 8.36
N ILE A 3 16.21 8.75 9.44
CA ILE A 3 14.83 9.27 9.36
C ILE A 3 14.77 10.51 8.47
N THR A 4 15.78 11.37 8.54
CA THR A 4 15.91 12.58 7.73
C THR A 4 16.04 12.29 6.23
N GLU A 5 16.83 11.29 5.84
CA GLU A 5 16.96 10.85 4.44
C GLU A 5 15.64 10.25 3.91
N LEU A 6 14.88 9.56 4.77
CA LEU A 6 13.56 9.01 4.45
C LEU A 6 12.52 10.12 4.21
N GLU A 7 12.48 11.11 5.10
CA GLU A 7 11.60 12.29 5.00
C GLU A 7 11.92 13.12 3.74
N GLU A 8 13.18 13.18 3.34
CA GLU A 8 13.63 13.85 2.11
C GLU A 8 13.25 13.05 0.86
N HIS A 9 13.38 11.72 0.90
CA HIS A 9 12.89 10.84 -0.18
C HIS A 9 11.37 10.96 -0.38
N LEU A 10 10.60 11.10 0.71
CA LEU A 10 9.14 11.29 0.68
C LEU A 10 8.73 12.70 0.29
N LYS A 11 9.53 13.72 0.61
CA LYS A 11 9.36 15.08 0.06
C LYS A 11 9.54 15.06 -1.45
N ASN A 12 10.52 14.30 -1.97
CA ASN A 12 10.71 14.12 -3.40
C ASN A 12 9.60 13.25 -4.05
N CYS A 13 8.90 12.41 -3.26
CA CYS A 13 7.65 11.76 -3.73
C CYS A 13 6.48 12.74 -3.92
N LYS A 14 6.59 14.03 -3.53
CA LYS A 14 5.60 15.07 -3.91
C LYS A 14 5.61 15.39 -5.41
N ASP A 15 6.66 14.97 -6.13
CA ASP A 15 6.77 15.14 -7.59
C ASP A 15 6.01 14.06 -8.39
N LEU A 16 5.25 13.18 -7.72
CA LEU A 16 4.27 12.33 -8.39
C LEU A 16 3.15 13.22 -8.93
N LYS A 17 3.26 13.57 -10.22
CA LYS A 17 2.25 14.26 -11.03
C LYS A 17 0.85 13.80 -10.62
N ASN A 18 -0.04 14.75 -10.37
CA ASN A 18 -1.44 14.48 -10.09
C ASN A 18 -2.01 13.62 -11.24
N PRO A 19 -2.41 12.35 -11.02
CA PRO A 19 -2.84 11.45 -12.10
C PRO A 19 -4.23 11.80 -12.65
N ALA A 20 -4.75 12.99 -12.34
CA ALA A 20 -6.09 13.43 -12.71
C ALA A 20 -6.29 13.60 -14.22
N ASP A 21 -5.20 13.64 -15.00
CA ASP A 21 -5.27 13.78 -16.45
C ASP A 21 -5.13 12.42 -17.13
N ASN A 22 -6.29 11.82 -17.45
CA ASN A 22 -6.51 10.67 -18.34
C ASN A 22 -6.18 9.27 -17.78
N LEU A 23 -7.11 8.64 -17.06
CA LEU A 23 -6.99 7.25 -16.62
C LEU A 23 -8.28 6.45 -16.83
N THR A 24 -8.68 6.26 -18.08
CA THR A 24 -9.62 5.18 -18.43
C THR A 24 -8.95 3.81 -18.46
N GLU A 25 -7.61 3.76 -18.55
CA GLU A 25 -6.78 2.57 -18.31
C GLU A 25 -5.47 3.01 -17.63
N GLU A 26 -5.24 2.63 -16.37
CA GLU A 26 -3.89 2.76 -15.81
C GLU A 26 -2.96 1.82 -16.58
N ASN A 27 -1.99 2.39 -17.31
CA ASN A 27 -0.96 1.58 -17.95
C ASN A 27 -0.11 0.88 -16.88
N ARG A 28 0.54 -0.22 -17.26
CA ARG A 28 1.31 -1.07 -16.33
C ARG A 28 2.32 -0.27 -15.50
N ASP A 29 3.00 0.70 -16.12
CA ASP A 29 4.03 1.50 -15.46
C ASP A 29 3.46 2.45 -14.39
N ALA A 30 2.30 3.06 -14.66
CA ALA A 30 1.59 3.86 -13.67
C ALA A 30 1.21 3.01 -12.44
N ILE A 31 0.71 1.80 -12.65
CA ILE A 31 0.37 0.86 -11.57
C ILE A 31 1.62 0.48 -10.77
N ILE A 32 2.70 0.13 -11.46
CA ILE A 32 3.97 -0.27 -10.83
C ILE A 32 4.55 0.86 -9.98
N SER A 33 4.48 2.11 -10.45
CA SER A 33 4.97 3.29 -9.71
C SER A 33 4.25 3.51 -8.37
N THR A 34 3.09 2.87 -8.16
CA THR A 34 2.37 2.95 -6.90
C THR A 34 2.98 2.13 -5.77
N ILE A 35 3.89 1.20 -6.08
CA ILE A 35 4.54 0.32 -5.12
C ILE A 35 6.06 0.44 -5.24
N PHE A 36 6.71 0.76 -4.14
CA PHE A 36 8.15 0.95 -4.09
C PHE A 36 8.72 0.62 -2.70
N LEU A 37 10.04 0.42 -2.63
CA LEU A 37 10.74 0.22 -1.36
C LEU A 37 11.11 1.58 -0.77
N CYS A 38 10.59 1.89 0.41
CA CYS A 38 11.03 3.05 1.19
C CYS A 38 12.31 2.76 1.97
N ASN A 39 12.52 1.51 2.34
CA ASN A 39 13.66 1.01 3.12
C ASN A 39 13.91 -0.47 2.74
N PRO A 40 15.12 -1.04 2.90
CA PRO A 40 15.42 -2.45 2.70
C PRO A 40 14.36 -3.50 3.06
N ASN A 41 13.50 -3.28 4.06
CA ASN A 41 12.42 -4.20 4.42
C ASN A 41 11.03 -3.52 4.50
N VAL A 42 10.88 -2.30 3.97
CA VAL A 42 9.62 -1.55 4.03
C VAL A 42 9.14 -1.25 2.62
N VAL A 43 8.04 -1.90 2.24
CA VAL A 43 7.34 -1.62 0.99
C VAL A 43 6.26 -0.58 1.26
N TYR A 44 6.18 0.43 0.41
CA TYR A 44 5.10 1.41 0.42
C TYR A 44 4.26 1.24 -0.83
N MET A 45 2.94 1.20 -0.63
CA MET A 45 1.92 1.14 -1.66
C MET A 45 0.90 2.25 -1.42
N TYR A 46 0.69 3.14 -2.40
CA TYR A 46 -0.47 4.04 -2.35
C TYR A 46 -1.52 3.63 -3.36
N GLU A 47 -2.78 3.71 -2.96
CA GLU A 47 -3.88 3.37 -3.83
C GLU A 47 -4.53 4.60 -4.49
N THR A 48 -4.90 4.41 -5.76
CA THR A 48 -5.59 5.44 -6.55
C THR A 48 -7.11 5.24 -6.49
N THR A 49 -7.87 6.17 -7.09
CA THR A 49 -9.33 6.18 -7.03
C THR A 49 -10.01 5.08 -7.85
N HIS A 50 -9.31 4.46 -8.79
CA HIS A 50 -9.85 3.46 -9.71
C HIS A 50 -9.31 2.07 -9.35
N HIS A 51 -10.23 1.16 -9.03
CA HIS A 51 -9.92 -0.23 -8.76
C HIS A 51 -10.44 -1.09 -9.91
N ASN A 52 -9.57 -1.90 -10.50
CA ASN A 52 -9.96 -2.95 -11.43
C ASN A 52 -9.10 -4.20 -11.15
N MET A 53 -9.57 -5.36 -11.61
CA MET A 53 -8.88 -6.63 -11.36
C MET A 53 -7.51 -6.74 -12.04
N GLN A 54 -7.30 -6.03 -13.16
CA GLN A 54 -6.01 -5.99 -13.83
C GLN A 54 -4.97 -5.26 -12.97
N LYS A 55 -5.35 -4.15 -12.34
CA LYS A 55 -4.51 -3.41 -11.40
C LYS A 55 -4.06 -4.26 -10.24
N ILE A 56 -5.00 -4.94 -9.57
CA ILE A 56 -4.72 -5.90 -8.49
C ILE A 56 -3.68 -6.93 -8.94
N LYS A 57 -3.85 -7.51 -10.15
CA LYS A 57 -2.90 -8.50 -10.69
C LYS A 57 -1.51 -7.91 -10.91
N VAL A 58 -1.43 -6.72 -11.52
CA VAL A 58 -0.15 -6.04 -11.78
C VAL A 58 0.55 -5.65 -10.48
N GLN A 59 -0.18 -5.09 -9.53
CA GLN A 59 0.33 -4.74 -8.20
C GLN A 59 0.86 -5.95 -7.46
N ARG A 60 0.11 -7.06 -7.44
CA ARG A 60 0.55 -8.31 -6.82
C ARG A 60 1.82 -8.86 -7.46
N GLN A 61 1.86 -8.90 -8.80
CA GLN A 61 3.05 -9.35 -9.53
C GLN A 61 4.25 -8.48 -9.20
N TRP A 62 4.07 -7.16 -9.19
CA TRP A 62 5.15 -6.23 -8.90
C TRP A 62 5.62 -6.31 -7.45
N LEU A 63 4.69 -6.42 -6.49
CA LEU A 63 5.01 -6.65 -5.08
C LEU A 63 5.85 -7.92 -4.92
N PHE A 64 5.48 -9.02 -5.58
CA PHE A 64 6.29 -10.24 -5.57
C PHE A 64 7.68 -10.00 -6.14
N GLU A 65 7.81 -9.32 -7.28
CA GLU A 65 9.11 -9.06 -7.91
C GLU A 65 10.05 -8.22 -7.04
N ILE A 66 9.56 -7.14 -6.40
CA ILE A 66 10.41 -6.27 -5.57
C ILE A 66 10.74 -6.90 -4.22
N THR A 67 9.96 -7.90 -3.78
CA THR A 67 10.16 -8.59 -2.51
C THR A 67 10.77 -9.99 -2.61
N LYS A 68 11.02 -10.49 -3.83
CA LYS A 68 11.46 -11.88 -4.05
C LYS A 68 12.72 -12.28 -3.30
N ASN A 69 13.64 -11.33 -3.10
CA ASN A 69 14.90 -11.55 -2.40
C ASN A 69 14.86 -11.16 -0.92
N HIS A 70 13.76 -10.59 -0.42
CA HIS A 70 13.60 -10.30 1.00
C HIS A 70 13.20 -11.56 1.77
N LYS A 71 13.70 -11.66 3.01
CA LYS A 71 13.30 -12.72 3.96
C LYS A 71 11.92 -12.41 4.54
N SER A 72 11.71 -11.15 4.89
CA SER A 72 10.44 -10.59 5.36
C SER A 72 10.37 -9.11 5.01
N TYR A 73 9.16 -8.55 4.98
CA TYR A 73 8.97 -7.10 4.81
C TYR A 73 7.69 -6.61 5.50
N ASP A 74 7.70 -5.35 5.89
CA ASP A 74 6.51 -4.61 6.30
C ASP A 74 5.90 -3.89 5.09
N LEU A 75 4.58 -3.85 5.04
CA LEU A 75 3.83 -3.18 3.98
C LEU A 75 3.09 -1.97 4.54
N ILE A 76 3.36 -0.79 4.00
CA ILE A 76 2.58 0.41 4.23
C ILE A 76 1.56 0.55 3.08
N VAL A 77 0.28 0.63 3.42
CA VAL A 77 -0.82 0.84 2.47
C VAL A 77 -1.48 2.19 2.72
N ASP A 78 -1.31 3.10 1.77
CA ASP A 78 -1.91 4.42 1.77
C ASP A 78 -3.18 4.44 0.92
N LEU A 79 -4.33 4.39 1.58
CA LEU A 79 -5.67 4.47 1.00
C LEU A 79 -6.26 5.89 1.05
N SER A 80 -5.47 6.92 1.38
CA SER A 80 -5.99 8.29 1.59
C SER A 80 -6.68 8.90 0.37
N ARG A 81 -6.44 8.33 -0.81
CA ARG A 81 -7.04 8.74 -2.09
C ARG A 81 -7.99 7.69 -2.67
N SER A 82 -8.19 6.58 -1.99
CA SER A 82 -8.97 5.45 -2.52
C SER A 82 -10.46 5.63 -2.34
N LYS A 83 -11.23 4.89 -3.15
CA LYS A 83 -12.66 4.68 -2.90
C LYS A 83 -12.86 3.33 -2.22
N PRO A 84 -13.99 3.11 -1.51
CA PRO A 84 -14.32 1.79 -1.00
C PRO A 84 -14.30 0.73 -2.12
N PRO A 85 -13.67 -0.44 -1.92
CA PRO A 85 -13.59 -1.46 -2.95
C PRO A 85 -14.94 -2.14 -3.21
N SER A 86 -15.19 -2.53 -4.46
CA SER A 86 -16.33 -3.39 -4.82
C SER A 86 -16.14 -4.81 -4.27
N ALA A 87 -17.20 -5.63 -4.30
CA ALA A 87 -17.11 -7.02 -3.85
C ALA A 87 -16.07 -7.83 -4.65
N GLU A 88 -16.02 -7.66 -5.96
CA GLU A 88 -15.04 -8.30 -6.84
C GLU A 88 -13.60 -7.92 -6.47
N ILE A 89 -13.36 -6.63 -6.22
CA ILE A 89 -12.06 -6.11 -5.81
C ILE A 89 -11.64 -6.68 -4.45
N ARG A 90 -12.58 -6.80 -3.49
CA ARG A 90 -12.30 -7.45 -2.19
C ARG A 90 -11.84 -8.89 -2.34
N GLU A 91 -12.46 -9.67 -3.24
CA GLU A 91 -12.01 -11.04 -3.53
C GLU A 91 -10.62 -11.06 -4.17
N GLY A 92 -10.33 -10.12 -5.07
CA GLY A 92 -8.99 -9.96 -5.64
C GLY A 92 -7.92 -9.65 -4.60
N ILE A 93 -8.23 -8.78 -3.63
CA ILE A 93 -7.30 -8.40 -2.55
C ILE A 93 -6.92 -9.61 -1.68
N LYS A 94 -7.78 -10.62 -1.54
CA LYS A 94 -7.42 -11.86 -0.79
C LYS A 94 -6.16 -12.54 -1.32
N THR A 95 -5.84 -12.32 -2.60
CA THR A 95 -4.66 -12.91 -3.23
C THR A 95 -3.35 -12.17 -2.90
N PHE A 96 -3.40 -11.02 -2.22
CA PHE A 96 -2.22 -10.25 -1.83
C PHE A 96 -1.45 -10.83 -0.66
N LEU A 97 -2.05 -11.75 0.11
CA LEU A 97 -1.38 -12.43 1.20
C LEU A 97 -0.11 -13.12 0.67
N ASN A 98 1.03 -12.70 1.21
CA ASN A 98 2.36 -13.21 0.90
C ASN A 98 2.98 -13.72 2.19
N ASP A 99 3.57 -14.90 2.15
CA ASP A 99 4.20 -15.59 3.28
C ASP A 99 5.38 -14.82 3.90
N LYS A 100 5.95 -13.87 3.17
CA LYS A 100 7.04 -12.99 3.62
C LYS A 100 6.57 -11.69 4.26
N MET A 101 5.27 -11.38 4.20
CA MET A 101 4.74 -10.15 4.77
C MET A 101 4.66 -10.29 6.29
N ASN A 102 5.39 -9.47 7.01
CA ASN A 102 5.44 -9.49 8.48
C ASN A 102 4.27 -8.70 9.06
N ARG A 103 4.09 -7.45 8.61
CA ARG A 103 3.06 -6.55 9.12
C ARG A 103 2.50 -5.61 8.06
N ILE A 104 1.27 -5.15 8.25
CA ILE A 104 0.64 -4.09 7.43
C ILE A 104 0.35 -2.82 8.24
N TYR A 105 0.84 -1.68 7.79
CA TYR A 105 0.45 -0.35 8.30
C TYR A 105 -0.49 0.33 7.33
N ILE A 106 -1.64 0.81 7.80
CA ILE A 106 -2.71 1.27 6.91
C ILE A 106 -3.08 2.71 7.24
N TYR A 107 -2.84 3.59 6.27
CA TYR A 107 -3.18 5.00 6.33
C TYR A 107 -4.38 5.30 5.43
N ILE A 108 -5.46 5.88 5.97
CA ILE A 108 -6.73 6.11 5.24
C ILE A 108 -7.05 7.61 5.11
N GLY A 109 -6.27 8.48 5.75
CA GLY A 109 -6.62 9.89 5.89
C GLY A 109 -7.91 10.08 6.69
N SER A 110 -8.72 11.06 6.32
CA SER A 110 -9.92 11.48 7.05
C SER A 110 -11.22 10.75 6.63
N ASN A 111 -11.16 9.77 5.73
CA ASN A 111 -12.37 9.10 5.22
C ASN A 111 -12.88 8.00 6.17
N VAL A 112 -13.86 8.34 7.01
CA VAL A 112 -14.45 7.44 8.02
C VAL A 112 -15.10 6.19 7.39
N LEU A 113 -15.83 6.34 6.29
CA LEU A 113 -16.50 5.22 5.62
C LEU A 113 -15.49 4.23 5.04
N LEU A 114 -14.42 4.75 4.44
CA LEU A 114 -13.33 3.92 3.95
C LEU A 114 -12.62 3.21 5.10
N LYS A 115 -12.44 3.87 6.25
CA LYS A 115 -11.86 3.25 7.44
C LYS A 115 -12.69 2.06 7.94
N LEU A 116 -14.02 2.20 7.95
CA LEU A 116 -14.91 1.09 8.28
C LEU A 116 -14.83 -0.03 7.24
N ALA A 117 -14.89 0.30 5.94
CA ALA A 117 -14.79 -0.69 4.88
C ALA A 117 -13.47 -1.46 4.93
N ALA A 118 -12.35 -0.77 5.15
CA ALA A 118 -11.03 -1.38 5.32
C ALA A 118 -11.00 -2.32 6.52
N LYS A 119 -11.58 -1.94 7.67
CA LYS A 119 -11.69 -2.85 8.83
C LYS A 119 -12.42 -4.15 8.48
N PHE A 120 -13.53 -4.09 7.75
CA PHE A 120 -14.25 -5.30 7.33
C PHE A 120 -13.41 -6.17 6.39
N VAL A 121 -12.70 -5.56 5.44
CA VAL A 121 -11.80 -6.29 4.54
C VAL A 121 -10.68 -6.95 5.32
N LEU A 122 -9.98 -6.21 6.19
CA LEU A 122 -8.89 -6.74 6.99
C LEU A 122 -9.33 -7.85 7.93
N TYR A 123 -10.47 -7.68 8.59
CA TYR A 123 -10.98 -8.72 9.48
C TYR A 123 -11.39 -9.99 8.73
N SER A 124 -11.91 -9.87 7.51
CA SER A 124 -12.36 -11.01 6.70
C SER A 124 -11.24 -11.70 5.91
N VAL A 125 -10.20 -10.97 5.56
CA VAL A 125 -9.12 -11.43 4.67
C VAL A 125 -7.81 -11.66 5.42
N PHE A 126 -7.49 -10.79 6.36
CA PHE A 126 -6.19 -10.68 7.03
C PHE A 126 -6.31 -10.97 8.53
N LYS A 127 -7.25 -11.83 8.95
CA LYS A 127 -7.56 -12.09 10.37
C LYS A 127 -6.32 -12.52 11.17
N ASP A 128 -5.45 -13.32 10.57
CA ASP A 128 -4.26 -13.89 11.23
C ASP A 128 -2.98 -13.10 10.94
N MET A 129 -3.09 -11.94 10.27
CA MET A 129 -1.95 -11.08 9.95
C MET A 129 -1.85 -9.92 10.93
N ASP A 130 -0.64 -9.51 11.29
CA ASP A 130 -0.44 -8.30 12.09
C ASP A 130 -0.70 -7.07 11.21
N TYR A 131 -1.67 -6.25 11.60
CA TYR A 131 -1.95 -4.98 10.94
C TYR A 131 -2.31 -3.89 11.94
N SER A 132 -2.01 -2.64 11.57
CA SER A 132 -2.38 -1.46 12.36
C SER A 132 -2.90 -0.34 11.47
N PHE A 133 -3.91 0.40 11.97
CA PHE A 133 -4.34 1.64 11.35
C PHE A 133 -3.53 2.79 11.95
N VAL A 134 -2.86 3.55 11.09
CA VAL A 134 -2.08 4.72 11.48
C VAL A 134 -2.80 6.01 11.12
N SER A 135 -2.45 7.09 11.81
CA SER A 135 -3.03 8.42 11.62
C SER A 135 -2.32 9.23 10.52
N SER A 136 -1.07 8.91 10.20
CA SER A 136 -0.30 9.59 9.15
C SER A 136 0.69 8.65 8.46
N ARG A 137 1.23 9.11 7.31
CA ARG A 137 2.28 8.38 6.58
C ARG A 137 3.56 8.29 7.41
N GLU A 138 3.92 9.40 8.05
CA GLU A 138 5.11 9.54 8.89
C GLU A 138 5.07 8.58 10.08
N GLU A 139 3.89 8.36 10.67
CA GLU A 139 3.68 7.37 11.72
C GLU A 139 3.93 5.94 11.22
N ALA A 140 3.33 5.55 10.08
CA ALA A 140 3.56 4.23 9.49
C ALA A 140 5.05 3.97 9.24
N LEU A 141 5.76 4.97 8.71
CA LEU A 141 7.18 4.85 8.44
C LEU A 141 8.00 4.70 9.72
N LYS A 142 7.74 5.52 10.73
CA LYS A 142 8.43 5.43 12.03
C LYS A 142 8.24 4.05 12.67
N LEU A 143 7.03 3.51 12.65
CA LEU A 143 6.75 2.18 13.20
C LEU A 143 7.44 1.08 12.39
N SER A 144 7.34 1.12 11.06
CA SER A 144 7.95 0.12 10.16
C SER A 144 9.48 0.06 10.22
N VAL A 145 10.14 1.14 10.63
CA VAL A 145 11.60 1.20 10.73
C VAL A 145 12.08 0.83 12.13
N ASN A 146 11.31 1.11 13.18
CA ASN A 146 11.71 0.85 14.57
C ASN A 146 11.37 -0.58 15.04
N ASP A 147 10.43 -1.25 14.39
CA ASP A 147 10.05 -2.64 14.70
C ASP A 147 10.98 -3.69 14.02
N ASN A 148 11.96 -3.24 13.22
CA ASN A 148 12.96 -4.07 12.53
C ASN A 148 14.37 -3.88 13.11
#